data_AF-A0A938KPA4-F1
#
_entry.id   AF-A0A938KPA4-F1
#
_cell.length_a   1.000
_cell.length_b   1.000
_cell.length_c   1.000
_cell.angle_alpha   90.00
_cell.angle_beta   90.00
_cell.angle_gamma   90.00
#
_symmetry.space_group_name_H-M   'P 1'
#
loop_
_entity.id
_entity.type
_entity.pdbx_description
1 polymer ?
#
loop_
_entity_poly.entity_id
_entity_poly.type
_entity_poly.pdbx_seq_one_letter_code
_entity_poly.pdbx_strand_id
1 'polypeptide(L)'
;MRHPSLTRALLFAGLLSPAVTLAQRPSGGEGGARATSDTLPRVHVVWGRRDGTSTFPLANYPQVKPLVSGQMDFRHYHTSAEVEEWMQRWAKERPDLVELYTVGNAFSGRPILQLTLTNKKTGAHTQKPAAFFEGGRHSGEITSTESVLYLAWHLIEKYGNDPAITKLLDTKAIYLRPLNNPDGSDMYRLTAQANRSTVRPYDDDGDGLLDEDAGEDLDHDGFIRQMRKFVGMGKGNAVKDTADKSGRLMRNVPMGQGDYMMYPEGIDNDRDGRINEDGIGGLDLHRNYPYNWRPMREPTERGNTQGGAGEYPLSEPETRAVVLWLLQHPNVSVSNSMDTSVPMHLRGPSTCEEEECMFPADRKLFLHFDSLGITRTGYPWAGNTYRTYATRLARTPEEARPEALYGHGPDWGYFQFGAIWYGDELWNGGRERDYNGDGRWDQYEVLRYCDEEFGGRCYKNWTTAQHPDLGEVELGGYDPKFFAQNGPPEVLEKWARNQAMFNLDLALALPEVSITELSVVKATSRRGAPNDSATHEVRVTVRNAGYLPTALDQAKRVKIVRPDAVTIAAPRGSSARVLGLAPEFHLAGGETTTVTQRVRVTEATTFTVRFSSTRGGVAEREVRVAP
;
A
#
# COMPACT_ATOMS: atom_id res chain seq x y z
N MET A 1 5.16 -45.12 52.69
CA MET A 1 6.40 -45.68 52.11
C MET A 1 7.10 -44.54 51.37
N ARG A 2 8.04 -43.84 52.03
CA ARG A 2 9.51 -43.92 51.86
C ARG A 2 10.02 -43.60 50.44
N HIS A 3 10.58 -42.39 50.31
CA HIS A 3 11.60 -41.89 49.36
C HIS A 3 12.85 -42.79 49.28
N PRO A 4 13.75 -42.74 48.26
CA PRO A 4 14.53 -41.53 47.81
C PRO A 4 14.77 -41.41 46.28
N SER A 5 14.89 -40.20 45.70
CA SER A 5 16.11 -39.41 45.41
C SER A 5 17.35 -40.17 44.91
N LEU A 6 17.87 -39.78 43.74
CA LEU A 6 19.30 -39.80 43.42
C LEU A 6 19.64 -38.87 42.24
N THR A 7 20.51 -37.94 42.56
CA THR A 7 21.17 -36.92 41.75
C THR A 7 22.30 -37.56 40.92
N ARG A 8 22.55 -37.08 39.70
CA ARG A 8 23.91 -37.03 39.14
C ARG A 8 24.06 -35.90 38.13
N ALA A 9 24.90 -34.95 38.51
CA ALA A 9 25.42 -33.89 37.66
C ALA A 9 26.55 -34.44 36.77
N LEU A 10 26.66 -33.91 35.55
CA LEU A 10 27.89 -33.92 34.77
C LEU A 10 27.96 -32.62 33.97
N LEU A 11 29.00 -31.85 34.27
CA LEU A 11 29.41 -30.63 33.58
C LEU A 11 29.80 -30.95 32.12
N PHE A 12 29.39 -30.10 31.19
CA PHE A 12 30.24 -29.74 30.06
C PHE A 12 30.16 -28.23 29.84
N ALA A 13 31.29 -27.57 30.08
CA ALA A 13 31.51 -26.17 29.77
C ALA A 13 31.77 -26.04 28.26
N GLY A 14 30.91 -25.30 27.56
CA GLY A 14 31.12 -24.86 26.18
C GLY A 14 31.16 -23.33 26.16
N LEU A 15 32.35 -22.78 25.97
CA LEU A 15 32.62 -21.37 25.75
C LEU A 15 31.96 -20.91 24.44
N LEU A 16 30.96 -20.03 24.53
CA LEU A 16 30.44 -19.26 23.40
C LEU A 16 31.11 -17.87 23.43
N SER A 17 32.12 -17.67 22.57
CA SER A 17 32.63 -16.34 22.23
C SER A 17 31.73 -15.70 21.16
N PRO A 18 31.39 -14.40 21.26
CA PRO A 18 30.70 -13.70 20.20
C PRO A 18 31.74 -13.21 19.19
N ALA A 19 31.71 -13.76 17.97
CA ALA A 19 32.50 -13.21 16.86
C ALA A 19 31.83 -11.94 16.34
N VAL A 20 32.29 -10.80 16.84
CA VAL A 20 32.11 -9.49 16.21
C VAL A 20 33.08 -9.42 15.02
N THR A 21 32.57 -9.55 13.80
CA THR A 21 33.37 -9.22 12.61
C THR A 21 33.34 -7.72 12.37
N LEU A 22 34.40 -7.05 12.83
CA LEU A 22 34.79 -5.70 12.42
C LEU A 22 35.13 -5.71 10.92
N ALA A 23 34.45 -4.87 10.14
CA ALA A 23 34.86 -4.58 8.77
C ALA A 23 36.20 -3.82 8.78
N GLN A 24 37.23 -4.41 8.18
CA GLN A 24 38.51 -3.74 7.92
C GLN A 24 38.39 -2.84 6.69
N ARG A 25 38.75 -1.56 6.84
CA ARG A 25 39.06 -0.65 5.74
C ARG A 25 40.34 -1.10 5.04
N PRO A 26 40.46 -1.04 3.69
CA PRO A 26 41.75 -1.20 3.04
C PRO A 26 42.49 0.13 3.00
N SER A 27 43.69 0.12 3.59
CA SER A 27 44.75 1.11 3.37
C SER A 27 45.38 0.93 1.98
N GLY A 28 45.75 2.05 1.35
CA GLY A 28 46.42 2.06 0.06
C GLY A 28 47.82 1.43 0.06
N GLY A 29 48.19 0.90 -1.11
CA GLY A 29 49.54 0.42 -1.44
C GLY A 29 49.57 0.04 -2.92
N GLU A 30 50.34 0.77 -3.71
CA GLU A 30 50.55 0.55 -5.15
C GLU A 30 51.23 -0.80 -5.41
N GLY A 31 50.75 -1.52 -6.43
CA GLY A 31 51.33 -2.76 -6.91
C GLY A 31 50.50 -3.33 -8.04
N GLY A 32 50.92 -3.07 -9.28
CA GLY A 32 50.21 -3.47 -10.50
C GLY A 32 50.04 -4.98 -10.61
N ALA A 33 48.79 -5.43 -10.50
CA ALA A 33 48.31 -6.67 -11.09
C ALA A 33 47.06 -6.31 -11.88
N ARG A 34 47.09 -6.59 -13.19
CA ARG A 34 45.92 -6.47 -14.07
C ARG A 34 44.75 -7.21 -13.41
N ALA A 35 43.75 -6.48 -12.96
CA ALA A 35 42.45 -7.06 -12.63
C ALA A 35 41.98 -7.82 -13.87
N THR A 36 41.81 -9.13 -13.73
CA THR A 36 40.96 -9.89 -14.63
C THR A 36 39.63 -9.17 -14.67
N SER A 37 39.25 -8.60 -15.83
CA SER A 37 37.93 -8.00 -15.99
C SER A 37 36.91 -9.04 -15.57
N ASP A 38 36.04 -8.69 -14.64
CA ASP A 38 34.92 -9.53 -14.24
C ASP A 38 34.03 -9.74 -15.48
N THR A 39 34.25 -10.84 -16.20
CA THR A 39 33.59 -11.14 -17.50
C THR A 39 32.29 -11.90 -17.31
N LEU A 40 31.87 -12.19 -16.08
CA LEU A 40 30.60 -12.86 -15.83
C LEU A 40 29.46 -11.86 -16.00
N PRO A 41 28.39 -12.21 -16.75
CA PRO A 41 27.18 -11.42 -16.81
C PRO A 41 26.64 -11.22 -15.39
N ARG A 42 26.39 -9.96 -15.01
CA ARG A 42 25.71 -9.69 -13.74
C ARG A 42 24.23 -10.06 -13.90
N VAL A 43 23.75 -10.94 -13.03
CA VAL A 43 22.38 -11.46 -13.06
C VAL A 43 21.66 -11.10 -11.76
N HIS A 44 20.35 -10.95 -11.83
CA HIS A 44 19.45 -10.99 -10.69
C HIS A 44 18.98 -12.42 -10.48
N VAL A 45 18.96 -12.88 -9.22
CA VAL A 45 18.51 -14.23 -8.86
C VAL A 45 17.23 -14.12 -8.06
N VAL A 46 16.17 -14.74 -8.57
CA VAL A 46 14.87 -14.84 -7.88
C VAL A 46 14.87 -16.10 -7.01
N TRP A 47 14.40 -15.98 -5.77
CA TRP A 47 14.38 -17.09 -4.81
C TRP A 47 13.20 -18.04 -5.06
N GLY A 48 13.32 -19.27 -4.52
CA GLY A 48 12.30 -20.32 -4.64
C GLY A 48 12.64 -21.34 -5.71
N ARG A 49 12.30 -22.61 -5.44
CA ARG A 49 12.45 -23.70 -6.42
C ARG A 49 11.34 -23.56 -7.46
N ARG A 50 11.75 -23.55 -8.72
CA ARG A 50 10.92 -23.47 -9.92
C ARG A 50 11.52 -24.38 -11.00
N ASP A 51 10.73 -24.76 -11.98
CA ASP A 51 11.18 -25.58 -13.11
C ASP A 51 11.80 -24.72 -14.22
N GLY A 52 11.36 -23.47 -14.37
CA GLY A 52 11.98 -22.48 -15.25
C GLY A 52 13.23 -21.78 -14.70
N THR A 53 13.61 -20.65 -15.32
CA THR A 53 14.82 -19.92 -14.94
C THR A 53 14.65 -19.13 -13.64
N SER A 54 15.68 -19.19 -12.78
CA SER A 54 15.77 -18.33 -11.58
C SER A 54 16.75 -17.16 -11.77
N THR A 55 17.44 -17.09 -12.90
CA THR A 55 18.51 -16.10 -13.14
C THR A 55 18.20 -15.25 -14.35
N PHE A 56 18.16 -13.94 -14.16
CA PHE A 56 17.80 -12.98 -15.19
C PHE A 56 18.95 -11.99 -15.42
N PRO A 57 19.29 -11.64 -16.67
CA PRO A 57 20.26 -10.59 -16.95
C PRO A 57 19.84 -9.27 -16.31
N LEU A 58 20.82 -8.54 -15.74
CA LEU A 58 20.55 -7.20 -15.25
C LEU A 58 20.34 -6.22 -16.41
N ALA A 59 19.21 -5.52 -16.39
CA ALA A 59 18.91 -4.40 -17.27
C ALA A 59 19.50 -3.10 -16.71
N ASN A 60 19.87 -2.18 -17.61
CA ASN A 60 20.50 -0.90 -17.26
C ASN A 60 19.61 0.28 -17.64
N TYR A 61 18.54 0.50 -16.89
CA TYR A 61 17.58 1.56 -17.20
C TYR A 61 18.11 2.94 -16.78
N PRO A 62 18.10 3.96 -17.66
CA PRO A 62 18.33 5.34 -17.24
C PRO A 62 17.24 5.86 -16.28
N GLN A 63 16.02 5.32 -16.35
CA GLN A 63 14.87 5.72 -15.55
C GLN A 63 15.01 5.39 -14.05
N VAL A 64 15.93 4.50 -13.67
CA VAL A 64 16.18 4.11 -12.27
C VAL A 64 17.50 4.71 -11.74
N LYS A 65 18.08 5.68 -12.46
CA LYS A 65 19.33 6.33 -12.06
C LYS A 65 19.05 7.70 -11.48
N PRO A 66 19.60 8.03 -10.31
CA PRO A 66 19.39 9.35 -9.71
C PRO A 66 20.02 10.42 -10.59
N LEU A 67 19.40 11.60 -10.61
CA LEU A 67 19.97 12.75 -11.31
C LEU A 67 21.30 13.17 -10.68
N VAL A 68 21.34 13.15 -9.34
CA VAL A 68 22.55 13.38 -8.55
C VAL A 68 22.58 12.36 -7.41
N SER A 69 23.63 11.54 -7.39
CA SER A 69 23.82 10.51 -6.36
C SER A 69 23.69 11.09 -4.94
N GLY A 70 22.85 10.48 -4.12
CA GLY A 70 22.64 10.88 -2.71
C GLY A 70 21.74 12.10 -2.50
N GLN A 71 21.09 12.61 -3.55
CA GLN A 71 20.06 13.66 -3.45
C GLN A 71 18.68 13.06 -3.74
N MET A 72 17.69 13.45 -2.94
CA MET A 72 16.30 13.03 -3.15
C MET A 72 15.76 13.80 -4.35
N ASP A 73 15.28 13.09 -5.35
CA ASP A 73 14.59 13.66 -6.50
C ASP A 73 13.41 12.76 -6.91
N PHE A 74 12.43 13.30 -7.63
CA PHE A 74 11.28 12.53 -8.13
C PHE A 74 11.25 12.54 -9.67
N ARG A 75 12.46 12.45 -10.25
CA ARG A 75 12.76 12.48 -11.69
C ARG A 75 13.48 11.20 -12.13
N HIS A 76 13.47 10.18 -11.27
CA HIS A 76 13.82 8.79 -11.53
C HIS A 76 13.00 7.91 -10.58
N TYR A 77 12.93 6.62 -10.86
CA TYR A 77 12.37 5.62 -9.95
C TYR A 77 13.46 5.11 -9.03
N HIS A 78 13.27 5.23 -7.72
CA HIS A 78 14.21 4.74 -6.74
C HIS A 78 14.24 3.22 -6.75
N THR A 79 15.44 2.66 -6.85
CA THR A 79 15.65 1.23 -6.61
C THR A 79 15.31 0.87 -5.16
N SER A 80 15.05 -0.41 -4.88
CA SER A 80 14.73 -0.80 -3.51
C SER A 80 15.89 -0.50 -2.53
N ALA A 81 17.14 -0.57 -3.00
CA ALA A 81 18.30 -0.18 -2.23
C ALA A 81 18.29 1.33 -1.87
N GLU A 82 17.94 2.20 -2.81
CA GLU A 82 17.85 3.65 -2.56
C GLU A 82 16.70 3.98 -1.60
N VAL A 83 15.55 3.33 -1.75
CA VAL A 83 14.42 3.49 -0.81
C VAL A 83 14.85 3.11 0.60
N GLU A 84 15.49 1.94 0.77
CA GLU A 84 16.00 1.50 2.07
C GLU A 84 17.06 2.46 2.64
N GLU A 85 17.98 2.96 1.82
CA GLU A 85 19.00 3.94 2.23
C GLU A 85 18.34 5.24 2.74
N TRP A 86 17.35 5.77 2.02
CA TRP A 86 16.62 6.97 2.46
C TRP A 86 15.87 6.76 3.77
N MET A 87 15.17 5.62 3.91
CA MET A 87 14.47 5.29 5.15
C MET A 87 15.44 5.19 6.35
N GLN A 88 16.59 4.54 6.17
CA GLN A 88 17.63 4.43 7.20
C GLN A 88 18.24 5.79 7.54
N ARG A 89 18.52 6.62 6.52
CA ARG A 89 19.05 7.96 6.68
C ARG A 89 18.10 8.84 7.51
N TRP A 90 16.82 8.89 7.16
CA TRP A 90 15.82 9.66 7.90
C TRP A 90 15.68 9.20 9.36
N ALA A 91 15.65 7.89 9.60
CA ALA A 91 15.59 7.35 10.97
C ALA A 91 16.81 7.75 11.80
N LYS A 92 18.00 7.80 11.19
CA LYS A 92 19.24 8.22 11.83
C LYS A 92 19.31 9.72 12.08
N GLU A 93 18.90 10.54 11.12
CA GLU A 93 19.00 12.00 11.19
C GLU A 93 17.89 12.63 12.04
N ARG A 94 16.72 12.00 12.13
CA ARG A 94 15.53 12.51 12.84
C ARG A 94 14.94 11.49 13.82
N PRO A 95 15.72 10.95 14.78
CA PRO A 95 15.27 9.87 15.67
C PRO A 95 14.15 10.28 16.64
N ASP A 96 13.93 11.58 16.84
CA ASP A 96 12.83 12.13 17.63
C ASP A 96 11.49 12.14 16.88
N LEU A 97 11.53 11.99 15.56
CA LEU A 97 10.36 12.02 14.66
C LEU A 97 10.12 10.69 13.94
N VAL A 98 11.20 10.01 13.55
CA VAL A 98 11.17 8.85 12.65
C VAL A 98 11.57 7.59 13.42
N GLU A 99 10.86 6.51 13.19
CA GLU A 99 11.22 5.15 13.60
C GLU A 99 11.18 4.23 12.38
N LEU A 100 12.17 3.35 12.25
CA LEU A 100 12.30 2.38 11.17
C LEU A 100 12.40 0.98 11.77
N TYR A 101 11.59 0.05 11.29
CA TYR A 101 11.58 -1.33 11.75
C TYR A 101 11.08 -2.28 10.67
N THR A 102 11.37 -3.56 10.85
CA THR A 102 10.87 -4.66 10.02
C THR A 102 9.50 -5.13 10.51
N VAL A 103 8.52 -5.19 9.61
CA VAL A 103 7.14 -5.64 9.91
C VAL A 103 6.90 -7.11 9.55
N GLY A 104 7.78 -7.67 8.73
CA GLY A 104 7.73 -9.03 8.22
C GLY A 104 8.89 -9.23 7.24
N ASN A 105 8.94 -10.40 6.62
CA ASN A 105 9.90 -10.67 5.54
C ASN A 105 9.11 -11.01 4.27
N ALA A 106 9.63 -10.61 3.12
CA ALA A 106 9.14 -11.04 1.81
C ALA A 106 9.43 -12.53 1.61
N PHE A 107 8.91 -13.11 0.52
CA PHE A 107 9.12 -14.51 0.20
C PHE A 107 10.59 -14.96 0.24
N SER A 108 11.53 -14.14 -0.26
CA SER A 108 12.98 -14.41 -0.24
C SER A 108 13.60 -14.40 1.16
N GLY A 109 12.88 -13.94 2.18
CA GLY A 109 13.40 -13.65 3.51
C GLY A 109 13.92 -12.22 3.69
N ARG A 110 13.88 -11.38 2.64
CA ARG A 110 14.25 -9.95 2.74
C ARG A 110 13.31 -9.19 3.67
N PRO A 111 13.82 -8.28 4.54
CA PRO A 111 12.97 -7.52 5.44
C PRO A 111 12.02 -6.58 4.69
N ILE A 112 10.75 -6.58 5.09
CA ILE A 112 9.77 -5.55 4.70
C ILE A 112 9.87 -4.43 5.75
N LEU A 113 10.34 -3.25 5.33
CA LEU A 113 10.58 -2.11 6.20
C LEU A 113 9.39 -1.16 6.27
N GLN A 114 9.20 -0.54 7.43
CA GLN A 114 8.17 0.46 7.65
C GLN A 114 8.69 1.66 8.45
N LEU A 115 8.26 2.86 8.07
CA LEU A 115 8.47 4.08 8.84
C LEU A 115 7.25 4.38 9.73
N THR A 116 7.50 4.81 10.97
CA THR A 116 6.54 5.56 11.78
C THR A 116 7.02 7.00 11.91
N LEU A 117 6.19 7.96 11.49
CA LEU A 117 6.42 9.39 11.65
C LEU A 117 5.46 9.94 12.72
N THR A 118 6.02 10.40 13.84
CA THR A 118 5.28 11.14 14.88
C THR A 118 6.27 11.87 15.78
N ASN A 119 5.89 13.03 16.33
CA ASN A 119 6.71 13.65 17.37
C ASN A 119 6.65 12.79 18.65
N LYS A 120 7.75 12.11 18.96
CA LYS A 120 7.83 11.20 20.13
C LYS A 120 7.75 11.95 21.47
N LYS A 121 7.99 13.27 21.48
CA LYS A 121 7.91 14.10 22.70
C LYS A 121 6.47 14.37 23.15
N THR A 122 5.50 14.30 22.23
CA THR A 122 4.08 14.54 22.53
C THR A 122 3.29 13.25 22.77
N GLY A 123 3.99 12.10 22.89
CA GLY A 123 3.40 10.80 23.22
C GLY A 123 3.71 9.72 22.20
N ALA A 124 3.43 8.47 22.58
CA ALA A 124 3.64 7.32 21.72
C ALA A 124 2.67 7.32 20.51
N HIS A 125 3.13 6.84 19.35
CA HIS A 125 2.31 6.74 18.14
C HIS A 125 1.02 5.92 18.36
N THR A 126 1.07 4.89 19.21
CA THR A 126 -0.09 4.03 19.56
C THR A 126 -1.15 4.73 20.41
N GLN A 127 -0.85 5.90 20.96
CA GLN A 127 -1.78 6.71 21.76
C GLN A 127 -2.35 7.89 20.97
N LYS A 128 -1.99 8.03 19.70
CA LYS A 128 -2.45 9.07 18.78
C LYS A 128 -3.34 8.47 17.69
N PRO A 129 -4.28 9.24 17.13
CA PRO A 129 -4.93 8.88 15.87
C PRO A 129 -3.91 8.65 14.78
N ALA A 130 -4.16 7.69 13.89
CA ALA A 130 -3.17 7.34 12.87
C ALA A 130 -3.73 7.05 11.47
N ALA A 131 -2.84 7.19 10.49
CA ALA A 131 -3.01 6.82 9.09
C ALA A 131 -1.94 5.83 8.66
N PHE A 132 -2.27 4.93 7.74
CA PHE A 132 -1.33 3.98 7.12
C PHE A 132 -1.33 4.15 5.60
N PHE A 133 -0.16 4.32 4.98
CA PHE A 133 -0.05 4.40 3.54
C PHE A 133 1.04 3.48 3.03
N GLU A 134 0.72 2.71 2.00
CA GLU A 134 1.66 1.77 1.37
C GLU A 134 1.66 1.85 -0.16
N GLY A 135 2.78 1.41 -0.72
CA GLY A 135 2.99 1.25 -2.15
C GLY A 135 3.85 0.01 -2.43
N GLY A 136 3.99 -0.32 -3.70
CA GLY A 136 4.83 -1.42 -4.17
C GLY A 136 4.39 -2.78 -3.66
N ARG A 137 3.07 -3.05 -3.59
CA ARG A 137 2.56 -4.41 -3.38
C ARG A 137 2.61 -5.21 -4.68
N HIS A 138 2.16 -4.64 -5.78
CA HIS A 138 2.39 -5.22 -7.09
C HIS A 138 3.76 -4.79 -7.58
N SER A 139 4.49 -5.76 -8.11
CA SER A 139 5.91 -5.65 -8.39
C SER A 139 6.25 -4.52 -9.36
N GLY A 140 5.46 -4.37 -10.42
CA GLY A 140 5.67 -3.37 -11.45
C GLY A 140 5.05 -2.00 -11.20
N GLU A 141 4.30 -1.80 -10.13
CA GLU A 141 3.50 -0.58 -9.94
C GLU A 141 4.28 0.49 -9.15
N ILE A 142 5.51 0.70 -9.57
CA ILE A 142 6.56 1.40 -8.82
C ILE A 142 6.28 2.89 -8.61
N THR A 143 5.38 3.51 -9.36
CA THR A 143 4.90 4.88 -9.10
C THR A 143 4.25 5.01 -7.71
N SER A 144 3.62 3.94 -7.22
CA SER A 144 3.05 3.90 -5.87
C SER A 144 4.12 4.02 -4.77
N THR A 145 5.28 3.36 -4.95
CA THR A 145 6.45 3.51 -4.07
C THR A 145 6.91 4.96 -4.01
N GLU A 146 7.00 5.62 -5.15
CA GLU A 146 7.42 7.02 -5.25
C GLU A 146 6.46 7.97 -4.53
N SER A 147 5.15 7.69 -4.57
CA SER A 147 4.16 8.49 -3.86
C SER A 147 4.32 8.40 -2.33
N VAL A 148 4.53 7.20 -1.78
CA VAL A 148 4.79 7.04 -0.34
C VAL A 148 6.11 7.70 0.06
N LEU A 149 7.15 7.54 -0.76
CA LEU A 149 8.45 8.14 -0.53
C LEU A 149 8.37 9.68 -0.56
N TYR A 150 7.62 10.24 -1.50
CA TYR A 150 7.32 11.68 -1.57
C TYR A 150 6.63 12.16 -0.29
N LEU A 151 5.61 11.43 0.19
CA LEU A 151 4.92 11.80 1.43
C LEU A 151 5.86 11.79 2.63
N ALA A 152 6.70 10.75 2.76
CA ALA A 152 7.69 10.65 3.82
C ALA A 152 8.66 11.84 3.81
N TRP A 153 9.27 12.09 2.65
CA TRP A 153 10.18 13.23 2.44
C TRP A 153 9.51 14.56 2.78
N HIS A 154 8.31 14.79 2.24
CA HIS A 154 7.57 16.04 2.45
C HIS A 154 7.26 16.30 3.92
N LEU A 155 6.80 15.28 4.65
CA LEU A 155 6.48 15.40 6.08
C LEU A 155 7.72 15.68 6.92
N ILE A 156 8.84 15.01 6.63
CA ILE A 156 10.09 15.15 7.39
C ILE A 156 10.74 16.52 7.18
N GLU A 157 10.77 17.01 5.93
CA GLU A 157 11.35 18.31 5.57
C GLU A 157 10.51 19.49 6.08
N LYS A 158 9.18 19.33 6.08
CA LYS A 158 8.25 20.40 6.48
C LYS A 158 8.00 20.45 7.99
N TYR A 159 8.27 19.38 8.74
CA TYR A 159 8.13 19.41 10.19
C TYR A 159 9.07 20.44 10.84
N GLY A 160 8.49 21.38 11.59
CA GLY A 160 9.17 22.53 12.19
C GLY A 160 9.15 23.80 11.33
N ASN A 161 8.81 23.69 10.04
CA ASN A 161 8.78 24.80 9.08
C ASN A 161 7.36 25.11 8.57
N ASP A 162 6.49 24.11 8.52
CA ASP A 162 5.08 24.23 8.16
C ASP A 162 4.20 24.01 9.41
N PRO A 163 3.40 25.00 9.85
CA PRO A 163 2.57 24.86 11.05
C PRO A 163 1.53 23.73 10.99
N ALA A 164 0.96 23.45 9.82
CA ALA A 164 -0.04 22.41 9.66
C ALA A 164 0.58 21.01 9.76
N ILE A 165 1.72 20.79 9.09
CA ILE A 165 2.45 19.51 9.16
C ILE A 165 3.07 19.31 10.55
N THR A 166 3.56 20.37 11.17
CA THR A 166 4.08 20.31 12.55
C THR A 166 2.97 19.87 13.51
N LYS A 167 1.80 20.52 13.44
CA LYS A 167 0.63 20.12 14.23
C LYS A 167 0.18 18.68 13.93
N LEU A 168 0.21 18.27 12.66
CA LEU A 168 -0.12 16.91 12.25
C LEU A 168 0.76 15.90 12.99
N LEU A 169 2.09 16.01 12.91
CA LEU A 169 2.99 15.03 13.54
C LEU A 169 3.07 15.18 15.07
N ASP A 170 2.76 16.36 15.62
CA ASP A 170 2.58 16.56 17.05
C ASP A 170 1.39 15.78 17.60
N THR A 171 0.30 15.70 16.84
CA THR A 171 -0.98 15.18 17.35
C THR A 171 -1.39 13.83 16.76
N LYS A 172 -0.76 13.38 15.68
CA LYS A 172 -1.09 12.15 14.95
C LYS A 172 0.15 11.27 14.73
N ALA A 173 -0.06 10.06 14.25
CA ALA A 173 0.99 9.17 13.76
C ALA A 173 0.73 8.77 12.30
N ILE A 174 1.77 8.80 11.48
CA ILE A 174 1.71 8.40 10.07
C ILE A 174 2.62 7.20 9.87
N TYR A 175 2.04 6.08 9.42
CA TYR A 175 2.77 4.87 9.11
C TYR A 175 2.94 4.75 7.60
N LEU A 176 4.18 4.56 7.13
CA LEU A 176 4.53 4.63 5.72
C LEU A 176 5.33 3.39 5.32
N ARG A 177 4.85 2.67 4.30
CA ARG A 177 5.50 1.48 3.75
C ARG A 177 5.69 1.62 2.24
N PRO A 178 6.81 2.21 1.77
CA PRO A 178 7.01 2.44 0.33
C PRO A 178 7.16 1.16 -0.51
N LEU A 179 7.65 0.07 0.10
CA LEU A 179 7.92 -1.20 -0.55
C LEU A 179 7.33 -2.35 0.27
N ASN A 180 6.15 -2.84 -0.14
CA ASN A 180 5.53 -4.01 0.50
C ASN A 180 6.01 -5.35 -0.09
N ASN A 181 6.35 -5.38 -1.39
CA ASN A 181 6.87 -6.53 -2.12
C ASN A 181 8.25 -6.19 -2.73
N PRO A 182 9.32 -6.14 -1.90
CA PRO A 182 10.64 -5.73 -2.36
C PRO A 182 11.28 -6.71 -3.34
N ASP A 183 10.94 -8.01 -3.27
CA ASP A 183 11.48 -9.03 -4.17
C ASP A 183 11.02 -8.78 -5.61
N GLY A 184 9.71 -8.65 -5.80
CA GLY A 184 9.16 -8.37 -7.12
C GLY A 184 9.48 -6.97 -7.63
N SER A 185 9.59 -5.99 -6.73
CA SER A 185 10.05 -4.64 -7.06
C SER A 185 11.45 -4.61 -7.68
N ASP A 186 12.37 -5.43 -7.17
CA ASP A 186 13.72 -5.55 -7.74
C ASP A 186 13.71 -6.30 -9.07
N MET A 187 12.95 -7.39 -9.19
CA MET A 187 12.82 -8.08 -10.46
C MET A 187 12.33 -7.13 -11.56
N TYR A 188 11.32 -6.30 -11.24
CA TYR A 188 10.83 -5.29 -12.16
C TYR A 188 11.85 -4.17 -12.43
N ARG A 189 12.59 -3.65 -11.45
CA ARG A 189 13.51 -2.53 -11.72
C ARG A 189 14.87 -2.96 -12.30
N LEU A 190 15.25 -4.23 -12.14
CA LEU A 190 16.61 -4.70 -12.43
C LEU A 190 16.70 -5.68 -13.60
N THR A 191 15.60 -6.21 -14.12
CA THR A 191 15.59 -7.20 -15.21
C THR A 191 14.58 -6.81 -16.29
N ALA A 192 14.51 -7.53 -17.41
CA ALA A 192 13.50 -7.28 -18.44
C ALA A 192 12.07 -7.64 -18.01
N GLN A 193 11.91 -8.46 -16.97
CA GLN A 193 10.62 -8.94 -16.47
C GLN A 193 9.71 -7.79 -16.03
N ALA A 194 8.41 -7.96 -16.26
CA ALA A 194 7.36 -6.99 -15.94
C ALA A 194 6.25 -7.63 -15.10
N ASN A 195 6.62 -8.37 -14.05
CA ASN A 195 5.66 -9.09 -13.22
C ASN A 195 4.75 -8.15 -12.41
N ARG A 196 3.56 -8.65 -12.09
CA ARG A 196 2.60 -7.99 -11.18
C ARG A 196 2.61 -8.63 -9.79
N SER A 197 2.67 -9.96 -9.75
CA SER A 197 2.56 -10.83 -8.56
C SER A 197 3.75 -10.74 -7.61
N THR A 198 3.64 -11.42 -6.46
CA THR A 198 4.82 -11.89 -5.71
C THR A 198 5.73 -12.77 -6.59
N VAL A 199 6.95 -13.05 -6.16
CA VAL A 199 7.91 -13.92 -6.86
C VAL A 199 7.87 -15.37 -6.37
N ARG A 200 6.95 -15.70 -5.45
CA ARG A 200 6.75 -17.07 -4.97
C ARG A 200 6.38 -17.96 -6.17
N PRO A 201 7.13 -19.05 -6.44
CA PRO A 201 6.81 -19.98 -7.52
C PRO A 201 5.40 -20.57 -7.38
N TYR A 202 4.71 -20.70 -8.50
CA TYR A 202 3.36 -21.21 -8.61
C TYR A 202 3.15 -21.90 -9.97
N ASP A 203 2.07 -22.67 -10.08
CA ASP A 203 1.67 -23.42 -11.26
C ASP A 203 0.43 -22.71 -11.81
N ASP A 204 0.64 -21.73 -12.70
CA ASP A 204 -0.41 -20.82 -13.18
C ASP A 204 -1.42 -21.58 -14.04
N ASP A 205 -0.94 -22.52 -14.85
CA ASP A 205 -1.73 -23.22 -15.85
C ASP A 205 -2.28 -24.57 -15.34
N GLY A 206 -1.64 -25.17 -14.34
CA GLY A 206 -2.06 -26.39 -13.65
C GLY A 206 -1.49 -27.69 -14.21
N ASP A 207 -0.39 -27.64 -14.96
CA ASP A 207 0.26 -28.81 -15.55
C ASP A 207 1.21 -29.56 -14.57
N GLY A 208 1.51 -28.93 -13.43
CA GLY A 208 2.36 -29.45 -12.37
C GLY A 208 3.81 -28.99 -12.40
N LEU A 209 4.17 -28.08 -13.30
CA LEU A 209 5.42 -27.33 -13.33
C LEU A 209 5.24 -25.98 -12.63
N LEU A 210 6.36 -25.32 -12.29
CA LEU A 210 6.35 -24.05 -11.57
C LEU A 210 7.18 -23.01 -12.32
N ASP A 211 6.57 -21.87 -12.68
CA ASP A 211 7.20 -20.72 -13.31
C ASP A 211 8.14 -21.13 -14.48
N GLU A 212 7.71 -22.07 -15.33
CA GLU A 212 8.50 -22.69 -16.40
C GLU A 212 8.61 -21.88 -17.68
N ASP A 213 7.70 -20.93 -17.90
CA ASP A 213 7.56 -20.19 -19.16
C ASP A 213 7.51 -18.68 -18.95
N ALA A 214 8.58 -18.14 -18.35
CA ALA A 214 8.75 -16.70 -18.18
C ALA A 214 9.31 -16.05 -19.46
N GLY A 215 8.72 -14.94 -19.89
CA GLY A 215 9.12 -14.32 -21.17
C GLY A 215 10.58 -13.88 -21.28
N GLU A 216 11.08 -13.90 -22.51
CA GLU A 216 12.46 -13.58 -22.87
C GLU A 216 12.58 -12.25 -23.61
N ASP A 217 13.64 -11.51 -23.30
CA ASP A 217 14.08 -10.34 -24.06
C ASP A 217 14.94 -10.82 -25.24
N LEU A 218 14.29 -10.99 -26.40
CA LEU A 218 14.85 -11.66 -27.59
C LEU A 218 15.87 -10.80 -28.33
N ASP A 219 15.79 -9.48 -28.20
CA ASP A 219 16.76 -8.56 -28.82
C ASP A 219 17.67 -7.83 -27.83
N HIS A 220 17.58 -8.19 -26.55
CA HIS A 220 18.48 -7.78 -25.48
C HIS A 220 18.46 -6.25 -25.25
N ASP A 221 17.33 -5.59 -25.48
CA ASP A 221 17.15 -4.16 -25.22
C ASP A 221 16.80 -3.85 -23.76
N GLY A 222 16.61 -4.89 -22.94
CA GLY A 222 16.22 -4.83 -21.54
C GLY A 222 14.71 -4.81 -21.35
N PHE A 223 13.87 -5.07 -22.34
CA PHE A 223 12.41 -5.05 -22.20
C PHE A 223 11.76 -6.18 -22.97
N ILE A 224 10.73 -6.77 -22.37
CA ILE A 224 9.88 -7.77 -23.03
C ILE A 224 8.65 -7.06 -23.59
N ARG A 225 8.55 -6.92 -24.91
CA ARG A 225 7.45 -6.21 -25.59
C ARG A 225 6.49 -7.17 -26.28
N GLN A 226 6.10 -6.84 -27.51
CA GLN A 226 5.26 -7.67 -28.36
C GLN A 226 6.06 -8.14 -29.56
N MET A 227 5.66 -9.29 -30.08
CA MET A 227 6.05 -9.77 -31.40
C MET A 227 4.85 -9.75 -32.33
N ARG A 228 5.12 -9.54 -33.62
CA ARG A 228 4.15 -9.80 -34.67
C ARG A 228 4.77 -10.67 -35.76
N LYS A 229 3.99 -11.61 -36.27
CA LYS A 229 4.36 -12.47 -37.39
C LYS A 229 3.39 -12.27 -38.54
N PHE A 230 3.89 -11.93 -39.71
CA PHE A 230 3.07 -11.94 -40.92
C PHE A 230 2.73 -13.39 -41.30
N VAL A 231 1.45 -13.73 -41.30
CA VAL A 231 0.96 -15.09 -41.60
C VAL A 231 0.25 -15.19 -42.96
N GLY A 232 0.22 -14.08 -43.70
CA GLY A 232 -0.48 -13.95 -44.97
C GLY A 232 -1.85 -13.31 -44.82
N MET A 233 -2.36 -12.77 -45.94
CA MET A 233 -3.60 -11.99 -45.96
C MET A 233 -4.79 -12.79 -45.43
N GLY A 234 -5.50 -12.24 -44.44
CA GLY A 234 -6.72 -12.85 -43.87
C GLY A 234 -6.48 -14.18 -43.14
N LYS A 235 -5.29 -14.40 -42.56
CA LYS A 235 -4.94 -15.63 -41.82
C LYS A 235 -4.62 -15.39 -40.34
N GLY A 236 -4.45 -14.14 -39.93
CA GLY A 236 -4.06 -13.74 -38.58
C GLY A 236 -5.20 -13.11 -37.77
N ASN A 237 -4.82 -12.54 -36.63
CA ASN A 237 -5.70 -11.89 -35.66
C ASN A 237 -5.40 -10.38 -35.48
N ALA A 238 -4.52 -9.80 -36.30
CA ALA A 238 -4.21 -8.38 -36.25
C ALA A 238 -3.95 -7.77 -37.64
N VAL A 239 -4.28 -6.50 -37.77
CA VAL A 239 -3.96 -5.64 -38.93
C VAL A 239 -3.22 -4.41 -38.46
N LYS A 240 -2.47 -3.74 -39.34
CA LYS A 240 -1.93 -2.41 -39.05
C LYS A 240 -3.08 -1.42 -38.85
N ASP A 241 -2.99 -0.58 -37.83
CA ASP A 241 -4.00 0.44 -37.59
C ASP A 241 -3.89 1.54 -38.65
N THR A 242 -4.95 1.78 -39.39
CA THR A 242 -5.00 2.79 -40.45
C THR A 242 -4.95 4.23 -39.94
N ALA A 243 -5.25 4.45 -38.64
CA ALA A 243 -5.09 5.76 -38.02
C ALA A 243 -3.60 6.15 -37.93
N ASP A 244 -2.72 5.17 -37.72
CA ASP A 244 -1.28 5.36 -37.68
C ASP A 244 -0.63 5.14 -39.06
N LYS A 245 -0.37 6.25 -39.76
CA LYS A 245 0.30 6.23 -41.08
C LYS A 245 1.73 5.70 -41.05
N SER A 246 2.37 5.64 -39.88
CA SER A 246 3.73 5.09 -39.75
C SER A 246 3.74 3.55 -39.71
N GLY A 247 2.58 2.91 -39.50
CA GLY A 247 2.45 1.45 -39.46
C GLY A 247 3.04 0.80 -38.21
N ARG A 248 3.20 1.57 -37.13
CA ARG A 248 3.60 1.09 -35.80
C ARG A 248 2.42 0.41 -35.12
N LEU A 249 1.25 1.04 -35.06
CA LEU A 249 0.13 0.46 -34.33
C LEU A 249 -0.49 -0.75 -35.03
N MET A 250 -0.93 -1.69 -34.19
CA MET A 250 -1.65 -2.89 -34.59
C MET A 250 -3.04 -2.84 -33.96
N ARG A 251 -4.05 -3.28 -34.71
CA ARG A 251 -5.43 -3.42 -34.25
C ARG A 251 -5.84 -4.88 -34.29
N ASN A 252 -6.34 -5.38 -33.16
CA ASN A 252 -6.86 -6.73 -33.06
C ASN A 252 -8.14 -6.89 -33.89
N VAL A 253 -8.23 -8.01 -34.59
CA VAL A 253 -9.37 -8.44 -35.39
C VAL A 253 -9.61 -9.94 -35.15
N PRO A 254 -10.82 -10.47 -35.40
CA PRO A 254 -11.05 -11.91 -35.27
C PRO A 254 -10.07 -12.73 -36.10
N MET A 255 -9.76 -13.94 -35.63
CA MET A 255 -8.88 -14.86 -36.35
C MET A 255 -9.37 -15.09 -37.79
N GLY A 256 -8.46 -15.00 -38.76
CA GLY A 256 -8.78 -15.09 -40.19
C GLY A 256 -9.25 -13.78 -40.82
N GLN A 257 -9.22 -12.67 -40.08
CA GLN A 257 -9.50 -11.32 -40.61
C GLN A 257 -8.28 -10.39 -40.58
N GLY A 258 -7.17 -10.84 -39.98
CA GLY A 258 -5.91 -10.12 -39.93
C GLY A 258 -4.86 -10.71 -40.84
N ASP A 259 -3.74 -9.99 -40.98
CA ASP A 259 -2.59 -10.45 -41.74
C ASP A 259 -1.43 -10.89 -40.84
N TYR A 260 -1.50 -10.49 -39.56
CA TYR A 260 -0.48 -10.73 -38.56
C TYR A 260 -1.05 -11.55 -37.40
N MET A 261 -0.20 -12.38 -36.80
CA MET A 261 -0.40 -12.93 -35.47
C MET A 261 0.41 -12.12 -34.47
N MET A 262 -0.22 -11.73 -33.36
CA MET A 262 0.43 -11.03 -32.24
C MET A 262 0.78 -12.00 -31.12
N TYR A 263 1.94 -11.82 -30.50
CA TYR A 263 2.45 -12.59 -29.38
C TYR A 263 3.10 -11.65 -28.35
N PRO A 264 3.15 -12.02 -27.06
CA PRO A 264 4.15 -11.43 -26.16
C PRO A 264 5.55 -11.79 -26.67
N GLU A 265 6.56 -10.98 -26.37
CA GLU A 265 7.96 -11.31 -26.67
C GLU A 265 8.47 -12.44 -25.77
N GLY A 266 8.98 -13.52 -26.36
CA GLY A 266 9.38 -14.72 -25.65
C GLY A 266 9.35 -15.94 -26.56
N ILE A 267 9.54 -17.13 -25.99
CA ILE A 267 9.48 -18.42 -26.66
C ILE A 267 8.60 -19.40 -25.87
N ASP A 268 8.27 -20.53 -26.49
CA ASP A 268 7.52 -21.63 -25.86
C ASP A 268 8.52 -22.57 -25.17
N ASN A 269 8.84 -22.32 -23.89
CA ASN A 269 9.94 -23.00 -23.18
C ASN A 269 9.66 -24.48 -22.90
N ASP A 270 8.40 -24.83 -22.68
CA ASP A 270 7.96 -26.17 -22.28
C ASP A 270 7.35 -26.98 -23.45
N ARG A 271 7.06 -26.31 -24.57
CA ARG A 271 6.56 -26.85 -25.85
C ARG A 271 5.11 -27.30 -25.80
N ASP A 272 4.28 -26.62 -25.02
CA ASP A 272 2.84 -26.86 -24.96
C ASP A 272 2.06 -26.19 -26.13
N GLY A 273 2.73 -25.28 -26.86
CA GLY A 273 2.19 -24.51 -27.98
C GLY A 273 1.73 -23.10 -27.63
N ARG A 274 1.96 -22.63 -26.41
CA ARG A 274 1.72 -21.26 -25.93
C ARG A 274 3.07 -20.59 -25.64
N ILE A 275 3.03 -19.29 -25.38
CA ILE A 275 4.23 -18.47 -25.19
C ILE A 275 3.93 -17.56 -24.01
N ASN A 276 4.80 -17.63 -23.02
CA ASN A 276 4.84 -16.88 -21.77
C ASN A 276 3.62 -17.08 -20.86
N GLU A 277 3.05 -18.28 -20.79
CA GLU A 277 1.84 -18.55 -20.00
C GLU A 277 2.08 -18.84 -18.52
N ASP A 278 3.27 -19.32 -18.16
CA ASP A 278 3.66 -19.60 -16.77
C ASP A 278 4.88 -18.75 -16.35
N GLY A 279 4.59 -17.47 -16.14
CA GLY A 279 5.60 -16.48 -15.80
C GLY A 279 6.06 -16.56 -14.34
N ILE A 280 6.88 -15.58 -13.93
CA ILE A 280 7.34 -15.55 -12.54
C ILE A 280 6.20 -15.14 -11.60
N GLY A 281 5.70 -16.08 -10.80
CA GLY A 281 4.77 -15.83 -9.70
C GLY A 281 3.30 -16.17 -9.95
N GLY A 282 2.50 -15.24 -10.47
CA GLY A 282 1.05 -15.45 -10.68
C GLY A 282 0.13 -15.18 -9.47
N LEU A 283 0.66 -15.17 -8.24
CA LEU A 283 -0.12 -14.83 -7.05
C LEU A 283 -0.28 -13.32 -6.83
N ASP A 284 -1.53 -12.84 -6.85
CA ASP A 284 -1.91 -11.44 -6.68
C ASP A 284 -2.08 -11.11 -5.18
N LEU A 285 -1.14 -10.33 -4.65
CA LEU A 285 -1.16 -9.87 -3.25
C LEU A 285 -2.45 -9.13 -2.88
N HIS A 286 -3.10 -8.51 -3.86
CA HIS A 286 -4.36 -7.78 -3.73
C HIS A 286 -5.60 -8.65 -3.99
N ARG A 287 -5.45 -9.98 -4.07
CA ARG A 287 -6.52 -11.00 -3.95
C ARG A 287 -6.36 -11.91 -2.73
N ASN A 288 -5.29 -11.70 -1.95
CA ASN A 288 -4.91 -12.58 -0.84
C ASN A 288 -5.50 -12.16 0.52
N TYR A 289 -6.30 -11.08 0.60
CA TYR A 289 -6.88 -10.60 1.86
C TYR A 289 -8.03 -11.49 2.35
N PRO A 290 -8.27 -11.59 3.67
CA PRO A 290 -9.16 -12.61 4.23
C PRO A 290 -10.65 -12.31 4.14
N TYR A 291 -11.04 -11.06 3.88
CA TYR A 291 -12.46 -10.74 3.72
C TYR A 291 -12.95 -11.13 2.32
N ASN A 292 -14.04 -11.91 2.26
CA ASN A 292 -14.61 -12.42 1.02
C ASN A 292 -13.59 -13.11 0.10
N TRP A 293 -12.53 -13.69 0.67
CA TRP A 293 -11.56 -14.48 -0.10
C TRP A 293 -12.23 -15.67 -0.80
N ARG A 294 -11.77 -16.01 -2.00
CA ARG A 294 -12.24 -17.14 -2.80
C ARG A 294 -11.08 -17.98 -3.29
N PRO A 295 -11.24 -19.31 -3.40
CA PRO A 295 -10.22 -20.16 -4.00
C PRO A 295 -10.07 -19.86 -5.49
N MET A 296 -8.90 -20.14 -6.04
CA MET A 296 -8.61 -19.94 -7.47
C MET A 296 -9.36 -20.94 -8.36
N ARG A 297 -9.58 -22.16 -7.86
CA ARG A 297 -10.33 -23.23 -8.53
C ARG A 297 -11.26 -23.90 -7.52
N GLU A 298 -12.42 -24.37 -7.97
CA GLU A 298 -13.35 -25.10 -7.10
C GLU A 298 -14.05 -26.24 -7.87
N PRO A 299 -14.28 -27.43 -7.27
CA PRO A 299 -14.68 -28.62 -8.03
C PRO A 299 -16.12 -28.63 -8.59
N THR A 300 -16.97 -27.71 -8.15
CA THR A 300 -18.39 -27.68 -8.51
C THR A 300 -18.69 -26.82 -9.74
N GLU A 301 -17.75 -25.94 -10.14
CA GLU A 301 -17.89 -24.93 -11.20
C GLU A 301 -19.16 -24.05 -11.08
N ARG A 302 -19.71 -23.93 -9.87
CA ARG A 302 -20.95 -23.21 -9.56
C ARG A 302 -20.71 -21.96 -8.72
N GLY A 303 -19.51 -21.81 -8.17
CA GLY A 303 -19.12 -20.71 -7.29
C GLY A 303 -18.34 -19.63 -8.02
N ASN A 304 -18.14 -18.52 -7.32
CA ASN A 304 -17.21 -17.49 -7.76
C ASN A 304 -15.81 -17.84 -7.28
N THR A 305 -14.89 -18.05 -8.22
CA THR A 305 -13.44 -18.20 -7.96
C THR A 305 -12.74 -16.86 -8.09
N GLN A 306 -11.49 -16.79 -7.63
CA GLN A 306 -10.65 -15.60 -7.77
C GLN A 306 -9.24 -16.02 -8.17
N GLY A 307 -8.86 -15.76 -9.42
CA GLY A 307 -7.48 -15.97 -9.88
C GLY A 307 -6.47 -15.17 -9.05
N GLY A 308 -5.28 -15.72 -8.84
CA GLY A 308 -4.18 -15.12 -8.08
C GLY A 308 -4.39 -15.07 -6.56
N ALA A 309 -5.48 -15.63 -6.01
CA ALA A 309 -5.80 -15.49 -4.58
C ALA A 309 -4.91 -16.28 -3.62
N GLY A 310 -4.08 -17.19 -4.13
CA GLY A 310 -3.26 -18.13 -3.33
C GLY A 310 -4.06 -19.33 -2.81
N GLU A 311 -3.40 -20.19 -2.04
CA GLU A 311 -4.00 -21.44 -1.53
C GLU A 311 -5.02 -21.22 -0.41
N TYR A 312 -4.83 -20.15 0.37
CA TYR A 312 -5.67 -19.72 1.49
C TYR A 312 -5.44 -18.22 1.73
N PRO A 313 -6.35 -17.50 2.40
CA PRO A 313 -6.15 -16.07 2.66
C PRO A 313 -4.91 -15.84 3.53
N LEU A 314 -4.13 -14.81 3.20
CA LEU A 314 -2.85 -14.48 3.85
C LEU A 314 -1.77 -15.55 3.69
N SER A 315 -1.87 -16.39 2.66
CA SER A 315 -0.79 -17.30 2.25
C SER A 315 0.49 -16.53 1.92
N GLU A 316 0.38 -15.33 1.35
CA GLU A 316 1.54 -14.52 0.98
C GLU A 316 2.07 -13.72 2.18
N PRO A 317 3.39 -13.80 2.48
CA PRO A 317 3.96 -13.19 3.67
C PRO A 317 3.87 -11.66 3.64
N GLU A 318 3.90 -11.04 2.46
CA GLU A 318 3.76 -9.61 2.26
C GLU A 318 2.38 -9.10 2.70
N THR A 319 1.30 -9.71 2.21
CA THR A 319 -0.07 -9.37 2.59
C THR A 319 -0.34 -9.70 4.07
N ARG A 320 0.22 -10.81 4.56
CA ARG A 320 0.15 -11.19 5.97
C ARG A 320 0.81 -10.16 6.88
N ALA A 321 1.93 -9.58 6.48
CA ALA A 321 2.62 -8.54 7.24
C ALA A 321 1.78 -7.25 7.34
N VAL A 322 1.03 -6.87 6.31
CA VAL A 322 0.06 -5.75 6.38
C VAL A 322 -1.02 -6.04 7.41
N VAL A 323 -1.71 -7.18 7.28
CA VAL A 323 -2.88 -7.51 8.11
C VAL A 323 -2.52 -7.69 9.58
N LEU A 324 -1.49 -8.49 9.88
CA LEU A 324 -1.09 -8.75 11.27
C LEU A 324 -0.57 -7.51 11.97
N TRP A 325 0.10 -6.62 11.24
CA TRP A 325 0.58 -5.36 11.80
C TRP A 325 -0.58 -4.40 12.09
N LEU A 326 -1.53 -4.24 11.16
CA LEU A 326 -2.69 -3.35 11.36
C LEU A 326 -3.60 -3.82 12.51
N LEU A 327 -3.79 -5.12 12.68
CA LEU A 327 -4.55 -5.67 13.82
C LEU A 327 -3.91 -5.34 15.19
N GLN A 328 -2.60 -5.06 15.23
CA GLN A 328 -1.90 -4.57 16.43
C GLN A 328 -1.94 -3.04 16.56
N HIS A 329 -2.43 -2.33 15.55
CA HIS A 329 -2.50 -0.87 15.49
C HIS A 329 -3.94 -0.41 15.18
N PRO A 330 -4.93 -0.73 16.04
CA PRO A 330 -6.33 -0.38 15.80
C PRO A 330 -6.61 1.13 15.83
N ASN A 331 -5.61 1.95 16.19
CA ASN A 331 -5.66 3.41 16.14
C ASN A 331 -5.60 3.99 14.71
N VAL A 332 -5.34 3.16 13.70
CA VAL A 332 -5.43 3.54 12.28
C VAL A 332 -6.90 3.73 11.89
N SER A 333 -7.24 4.92 11.39
CA SER A 333 -8.61 5.26 10.91
C SER A 333 -8.73 5.34 9.40
N VAL A 334 -7.62 5.66 8.73
CA VAL A 334 -7.54 5.81 7.27
C VAL A 334 -6.36 5.03 6.74
N SER A 335 -6.54 4.45 5.56
CA SER A 335 -5.52 3.69 4.84
C SER A 335 -5.56 3.96 3.34
N ASN A 336 -4.41 3.89 2.67
CA ASN A 336 -4.35 3.84 1.21
C ASN A 336 -3.24 2.87 0.77
N SER A 337 -3.61 1.91 -0.08
CA SER A 337 -2.68 0.97 -0.71
C SER A 337 -2.67 1.26 -2.22
N MET A 338 -1.57 1.83 -2.70
CA MET A 338 -1.52 2.41 -4.04
C MET A 338 -0.94 1.47 -5.09
N ASP A 339 -1.43 1.60 -6.33
CA ASP A 339 -1.19 0.73 -7.48
C ASP A 339 -1.03 1.54 -8.80
N THR A 340 -0.76 0.85 -9.91
CA THR A 340 -0.89 1.36 -11.28
C THR A 340 -1.39 0.25 -12.24
N SER A 341 -2.09 0.52 -13.33
CA SER A 341 -2.40 1.83 -13.92
C SER A 341 -3.89 1.97 -14.24
N VAL A 342 -4.60 2.84 -13.52
CA VAL A 342 -5.94 3.36 -13.87
C VAL A 342 -6.15 4.62 -13.02
N PRO A 343 -6.03 5.87 -13.49
CA PRO A 343 -6.05 7.03 -12.59
C PRO A 343 -7.40 7.14 -11.84
N MET A 344 -7.45 6.67 -10.59
CA MET A 344 -8.70 6.48 -9.86
C MET A 344 -8.50 6.41 -8.35
N HIS A 345 -9.41 7.08 -7.62
CA HIS A 345 -9.58 6.82 -6.20
C HIS A 345 -10.48 5.61 -5.96
N LEU A 346 -9.88 4.42 -5.89
CA LEU A 346 -10.58 3.15 -5.84
C LEU A 346 -10.82 2.72 -4.41
N ARG A 347 -12.01 2.18 -4.10
CA ARG A 347 -12.36 1.71 -2.75
C ARG A 347 -13.30 0.52 -2.78
N GLY A 348 -13.59 -0.04 -1.61
CA GLY A 348 -14.72 -0.96 -1.43
C GLY A 348 -16.07 -0.23 -1.46
N PRO A 349 -17.19 -0.97 -1.49
CA PRO A 349 -17.29 -2.43 -1.53
C PRO A 349 -16.94 -3.02 -2.90
N SER A 350 -16.53 -4.28 -2.92
CA SER A 350 -16.14 -4.97 -4.15
C SER A 350 -17.12 -6.05 -4.60
N THR A 351 -18.18 -6.30 -3.81
CA THR A 351 -19.12 -7.40 -4.06
C THR A 351 -20.60 -7.02 -3.95
N CYS A 352 -20.92 -5.74 -3.75
CA CYS A 352 -22.29 -5.27 -3.58
C CYS A 352 -22.40 -3.75 -3.76
N GLU A 353 -23.63 -3.26 -3.87
CA GLU A 353 -23.90 -1.82 -3.86
C GLU A 353 -23.53 -1.20 -2.51
N GLU A 354 -22.97 0.01 -2.58
CA GLU A 354 -22.56 0.71 -1.36
C GLU A 354 -23.74 1.11 -0.48
N GLU A 355 -24.92 1.35 -1.07
CA GLU A 355 -26.16 1.59 -0.34
C GLU A 355 -26.67 0.36 0.42
N GLU A 356 -26.32 -0.84 -0.03
CA GLU A 356 -26.74 -2.10 0.59
C GLU A 356 -25.79 -2.51 1.72
N CYS A 357 -24.48 -2.28 1.53
CA CYS A 357 -23.45 -2.87 2.37
C CYS A 357 -22.74 -1.88 3.30
N MET A 358 -22.86 -0.57 3.08
CA MET A 358 -22.18 0.43 3.92
C MET A 358 -23.17 1.15 4.83
N PHE A 359 -22.69 1.50 6.03
CA PHE A 359 -23.45 2.40 6.90
C PHE A 359 -23.58 3.78 6.24
N PRO A 360 -24.78 4.41 6.23
CA PRO A 360 -24.98 5.71 5.60
C PRO A 360 -24.04 6.81 6.09
N ALA A 361 -23.68 6.79 7.39
CA ALA A 361 -22.75 7.75 7.97
C ALA A 361 -21.31 7.56 7.46
N ASP A 362 -20.86 6.31 7.36
CA ASP A 362 -19.53 5.99 6.83
C ASP A 362 -19.45 6.27 5.32
N ARG A 363 -20.49 5.89 4.56
CA ARG A 363 -20.58 6.15 3.11
C ARG A 363 -20.47 7.65 2.81
N LYS A 364 -21.08 8.52 3.62
CA LYS A 364 -20.96 9.98 3.46
C LYS A 364 -19.51 10.46 3.55
N LEU A 365 -18.69 9.84 4.40
CA LEU A 365 -17.26 10.18 4.51
C LEU A 365 -16.50 9.74 3.25
N PHE A 366 -16.76 8.53 2.75
CA PHE A 366 -16.17 8.07 1.49
C PHE A 366 -16.52 8.99 0.32
N LEU A 367 -17.80 9.38 0.15
CA LEU A 367 -18.19 10.32 -0.90
C LEU A 367 -17.52 11.70 -0.78
N HIS A 368 -17.26 12.15 0.45
CA HIS A 368 -16.49 13.38 0.68
C HIS A 368 -15.04 13.23 0.22
N PHE A 369 -14.38 12.14 0.59
CA PHE A 369 -12.99 11.88 0.19
C PHE A 369 -12.84 11.55 -1.30
N ASP A 370 -13.83 10.91 -1.92
CA ASP A 370 -13.90 10.70 -3.37
C ASP A 370 -13.83 12.06 -4.10
N SER A 371 -14.66 13.01 -3.68
CA SER A 371 -14.68 14.37 -4.25
C SER A 371 -13.38 15.14 -3.97
N LEU A 372 -12.81 14.99 -2.77
CA LEU A 372 -11.56 15.63 -2.40
C LEU A 372 -10.39 15.08 -3.22
N GLY A 373 -10.34 13.75 -3.37
CA GLY A 373 -9.37 13.04 -4.19
C GLY A 373 -9.37 13.54 -5.62
N ILE A 374 -10.52 13.52 -6.31
CA ILE A 374 -10.66 14.04 -7.69
C ILE A 374 -10.14 15.48 -7.79
N THR A 375 -10.51 16.33 -6.83
CA THR A 375 -10.06 17.73 -6.81
C THR A 375 -8.55 17.85 -6.62
N ARG A 376 -7.94 16.98 -5.80
CA ARG A 376 -6.52 17.03 -5.46
C ARG A 376 -5.63 16.45 -6.56
N THR A 377 -6.08 15.37 -7.19
CA THR A 377 -5.27 14.59 -8.13
C THR A 377 -5.57 14.91 -9.58
N GLY A 378 -6.80 15.33 -9.88
CA GLY A 378 -7.32 15.43 -11.23
C GLY A 378 -7.69 14.08 -11.84
N TYR A 379 -7.82 13.02 -11.03
CA TYR A 379 -8.19 11.71 -11.53
C TYR A 379 -9.64 11.72 -12.07
N PRO A 380 -9.89 11.05 -13.20
CA PRO A 380 -11.22 11.02 -13.81
C PRO A 380 -12.26 10.24 -12.99
N TRP A 381 -11.84 9.34 -12.10
CA TRP A 381 -12.74 8.46 -11.38
C TRP A 381 -12.45 8.40 -9.87
N ALA A 382 -13.51 8.24 -9.09
CA ALA A 382 -13.48 7.84 -7.69
C ALA A 382 -14.72 7.00 -7.37
N GLY A 383 -14.57 5.92 -6.62
CA GLY A 383 -15.71 5.10 -6.19
C GLY A 383 -15.40 3.64 -5.93
N ASN A 384 -16.47 2.86 -5.76
CA ASN A 384 -16.37 1.45 -5.38
C ASN A 384 -15.94 0.55 -6.55
N THR A 385 -15.32 -0.57 -6.20
CA THR A 385 -14.78 -1.55 -7.16
C THR A 385 -15.90 -2.30 -7.89
N TYR A 386 -16.98 -2.64 -7.16
CA TYR A 386 -18.08 -3.44 -7.69
C TYR A 386 -18.78 -2.78 -8.88
N ARG A 387 -19.07 -1.48 -8.78
CA ARG A 387 -19.83 -0.72 -9.77
C ARG A 387 -18.95 0.28 -10.50
N THR A 388 -18.41 1.29 -9.81
CA THR A 388 -17.73 2.40 -10.48
C THR A 388 -16.56 1.91 -11.32
N TYR A 389 -15.69 1.08 -10.75
CA TYR A 389 -14.56 0.53 -11.48
C TYR A 389 -15.01 -0.39 -12.63
N ALA A 390 -15.87 -1.37 -12.34
CA ALA A 390 -16.36 -2.33 -13.33
C ALA A 390 -17.05 -1.67 -14.54
N THR A 391 -17.76 -0.55 -14.32
CA THR A 391 -18.54 0.10 -15.38
C THR A 391 -17.91 1.36 -15.96
N ARG A 392 -16.70 1.77 -15.52
CA ARG A 392 -16.11 3.08 -15.91
C ARG A 392 -15.91 3.27 -17.41
N LEU A 393 -15.78 2.17 -18.15
CA LEU A 393 -15.57 2.17 -19.61
C LEU A 393 -16.84 1.80 -20.40
N ALA A 394 -17.96 1.52 -19.72
CA ALA A 394 -19.21 1.14 -20.38
C ALA A 394 -19.76 2.31 -21.22
N ARG A 395 -20.19 1.99 -22.45
CA ARG A 395 -20.70 2.97 -23.42
C ARG A 395 -22.20 3.11 -23.37
N THR A 396 -22.89 2.08 -22.89
CA THR A 396 -24.33 2.07 -22.74
C THR A 396 -24.73 1.55 -21.35
N PRO A 397 -25.94 1.87 -20.87
CA PRO A 397 -26.45 1.31 -19.63
C PRO A 397 -26.46 -0.22 -19.60
N GLU A 398 -26.65 -0.89 -20.75
CA GLU A 398 -26.68 -2.35 -20.87
C GLU A 398 -25.30 -3.00 -20.70
N GLU A 399 -24.24 -2.28 -21.08
CA GLU A 399 -22.84 -2.65 -20.87
C GLU A 399 -22.38 -2.40 -19.43
N ALA A 400 -23.00 -1.44 -18.73
CA ALA A 400 -22.65 -1.02 -17.37
C ALA A 400 -23.10 -2.02 -16.31
N ARG A 401 -22.50 -3.21 -16.30
CA ARG A 401 -22.78 -4.28 -15.35
C ARG A 401 -21.73 -4.29 -14.23
N PRO A 402 -22.14 -4.29 -12.95
CA PRO A 402 -21.20 -4.43 -11.86
C PRO A 402 -20.58 -5.83 -11.86
N GLU A 403 -19.35 -5.94 -11.36
CA GLU A 403 -18.57 -7.18 -11.32
C GLU A 403 -17.94 -7.36 -9.94
N ALA A 404 -18.07 -8.55 -9.38
CA ALA A 404 -17.54 -8.84 -8.06
C ALA A 404 -16.03 -9.11 -8.10
N LEU A 405 -15.30 -8.53 -7.14
CA LEU A 405 -13.89 -8.78 -6.90
C LEU A 405 -13.68 -9.30 -5.46
N TYR A 406 -12.83 -10.31 -5.30
CA TYR A 406 -12.68 -11.04 -4.04
C TYR A 406 -11.27 -10.90 -3.44
N GLY A 407 -11.17 -10.98 -2.11
CA GLY A 407 -9.88 -10.89 -1.40
C GLY A 407 -9.18 -9.54 -1.54
N HIS A 408 -9.95 -8.46 -1.70
CA HIS A 408 -9.50 -7.10 -1.94
C HIS A 408 -9.16 -6.35 -0.63
N GLY A 409 -8.06 -5.59 -0.63
CA GLY A 409 -7.54 -4.89 0.55
C GLY A 409 -8.50 -3.84 1.15
N PRO A 410 -9.05 -2.92 0.33
CA PRO A 410 -10.08 -1.96 0.75
C PRO A 410 -11.33 -2.61 1.37
N ASP A 411 -11.74 -3.77 0.87
CA ASP A 411 -12.87 -4.52 1.42
C ASP A 411 -12.54 -5.06 2.82
N TRP A 412 -11.37 -5.67 3.02
CA TRP A 412 -10.91 -6.04 4.36
C TRP A 412 -10.82 -4.82 5.29
N GLY A 413 -10.25 -3.73 4.76
CA GLY A 413 -10.06 -2.45 5.44
C GLY A 413 -11.36 -1.87 6.01
N TYR A 414 -12.43 -1.83 5.21
CA TYR A 414 -13.73 -1.38 5.68
C TYR A 414 -14.43 -2.48 6.49
N PHE A 415 -14.68 -3.66 5.90
CA PHE A 415 -15.61 -4.62 6.48
C PHE A 415 -15.09 -5.38 7.69
N GLN A 416 -13.78 -5.62 7.82
CA GLN A 416 -13.21 -6.31 8.99
C GLN A 416 -12.41 -5.36 9.89
N PHE A 417 -11.70 -4.39 9.32
CA PHE A 417 -10.89 -3.45 10.09
C PHE A 417 -11.63 -2.13 10.40
N GLY A 418 -12.76 -1.84 9.75
CA GLY A 418 -13.60 -0.68 10.05
C GLY A 418 -12.97 0.66 9.72
N ALA A 419 -11.99 0.75 8.81
CA ALA A 419 -11.30 1.98 8.43
C ALA A 419 -11.80 2.51 7.06
N ILE A 420 -11.54 3.80 6.78
CA ILE A 420 -11.64 4.31 5.41
C ILE A 420 -10.40 3.81 4.68
N TRP A 421 -10.56 3.00 3.66
CA TRP A 421 -9.44 2.39 2.94
C TRP A 421 -9.60 2.57 1.44
N TYR A 422 -8.57 3.14 0.83
CA TYR A 422 -8.45 3.30 -0.62
C TYR A 422 -7.39 2.35 -1.22
N GLY A 423 -7.62 1.93 -2.44
CA GLY A 423 -6.76 1.10 -3.27
C GLY A 423 -6.32 1.88 -4.50
N ASP A 424 -5.82 3.11 -4.31
CA ASP A 424 -5.74 4.09 -5.39
C ASP A 424 -4.80 3.68 -6.52
N GLU A 425 -5.23 3.94 -7.74
CA GLU A 425 -4.54 3.55 -8.95
C GLU A 425 -3.99 4.83 -9.61
N LEU A 426 -2.67 4.91 -9.79
CA LEU A 426 -1.97 6.06 -10.36
C LEU A 426 -1.67 5.79 -11.84
N TRP A 427 -1.30 6.85 -12.57
CA TRP A 427 -0.88 6.82 -13.97
C TRP A 427 -1.95 6.33 -14.95
N ASN A 428 -1.96 6.89 -16.16
CA ASN A 428 -3.00 6.67 -17.16
C ASN A 428 -2.51 5.99 -18.44
N GLY A 429 -1.27 5.51 -18.49
CA GLY A 429 -0.70 4.90 -19.69
C GLY A 429 -0.60 5.86 -20.87
N GLY A 430 -0.34 7.15 -20.62
CA GLY A 430 -0.19 8.19 -21.65
C GLY A 430 -1.52 8.75 -22.20
N ARG A 431 -2.66 8.42 -21.60
CA ARG A 431 -4.00 8.93 -21.98
C ARG A 431 -4.23 10.36 -21.48
N GLU A 432 -3.39 11.29 -21.93
CA GLU A 432 -3.35 12.68 -21.44
C GLU A 432 -4.09 13.67 -22.34
N ARG A 433 -4.29 13.34 -23.63
CA ARG A 433 -4.90 14.23 -24.62
C ARG A 433 -5.91 13.46 -25.46
N ASP A 434 -7.15 13.94 -25.45
CA ASP A 434 -8.20 13.59 -26.42
C ASP A 434 -8.08 14.58 -27.58
N TYR A 435 -7.47 14.13 -28.68
CA TYR A 435 -7.15 14.97 -29.83
C TYR A 435 -8.34 15.15 -30.77
N ASN A 436 -9.27 14.20 -30.78
CA ASN A 436 -10.43 14.22 -31.65
C ASN A 436 -11.70 14.77 -30.95
N GLY A 437 -11.67 14.92 -29.62
CA GLY A 437 -12.73 15.48 -28.79
C GLY A 437 -13.92 14.55 -28.60
N ASP A 438 -13.76 13.23 -28.80
CA ASP A 438 -14.83 12.24 -28.70
C ASP A 438 -15.03 11.70 -27.26
N GLY A 439 -14.23 12.18 -26.31
CA GLY A 439 -14.24 11.78 -24.91
C GLY A 439 -13.57 10.44 -24.65
N ARG A 440 -12.77 9.93 -25.58
CA ARG A 440 -12.02 8.67 -25.46
C ARG A 440 -10.53 8.91 -25.70
N TRP A 441 -9.75 7.90 -25.37
CA TRP A 441 -8.32 7.85 -25.68
C TRP A 441 -8.05 6.54 -26.40
N ASP A 442 -7.95 6.62 -27.72
CA ASP A 442 -7.57 5.47 -28.52
C ASP A 442 -6.04 5.25 -28.52
N GLN A 443 -5.59 4.13 -29.08
CA GLN A 443 -4.15 3.81 -29.11
C GLN A 443 -3.35 4.79 -29.98
N TYR A 444 -3.97 5.42 -30.98
CA TYR A 444 -3.32 6.40 -31.84
C TYR A 444 -3.09 7.71 -31.11
N GLU A 445 -4.04 8.15 -30.28
CA GLU A 445 -3.88 9.33 -29.43
C GLU A 445 -2.79 9.14 -28.38
N VAL A 446 -2.70 7.95 -27.78
CA VAL A 446 -1.59 7.60 -26.87
C VAL A 446 -0.24 7.64 -27.59
N LEU A 447 -0.16 7.08 -28.81
CA LEU A 447 1.07 7.11 -29.61
C LEU A 447 1.45 8.55 -29.99
N ARG A 448 0.47 9.35 -30.41
CA ARG A 448 0.67 10.75 -30.75
C ARG A 448 1.16 11.57 -29.57
N TYR A 449 0.56 11.38 -28.39
CA TYR A 449 1.01 12.02 -27.16
C TYR A 449 2.46 11.67 -26.85
N CYS A 450 2.83 10.40 -27.03
CA CYS A 450 4.20 9.97 -26.87
C CYS A 450 5.19 10.59 -27.87
N ASP A 451 4.80 10.70 -29.14
CA ASP A 451 5.60 11.36 -30.17
C ASP A 451 5.81 12.85 -29.83
N GLU A 452 4.74 13.54 -29.45
CA GLU A 452 4.76 14.97 -29.15
C GLU A 452 5.54 15.31 -27.86
N GLU A 453 5.33 14.56 -26.79
CA GLU A 453 5.90 14.89 -25.47
C GLU A 453 7.24 14.22 -25.17
N PHE A 454 7.45 13.01 -25.69
CA PHE A 454 8.63 12.20 -25.36
C PHE A 454 9.52 11.89 -26.57
N GLY A 455 9.21 12.48 -27.74
CA GLY A 455 9.94 12.26 -28.98
C GLY A 455 9.84 10.82 -29.49
N GLY A 456 8.74 10.13 -29.19
CA GLY A 456 8.47 8.76 -29.63
C GLY A 456 9.19 7.68 -28.81
N ARG A 457 10.00 8.06 -27.81
CA ARG A 457 10.80 7.12 -26.99
C ARG A 457 10.00 6.11 -26.19
N CYS A 458 8.69 6.32 -26.03
CA CYS A 458 7.84 5.35 -25.37
C CYS A 458 7.48 4.15 -26.25
N TYR A 459 7.83 4.16 -27.55
CA TYR A 459 7.42 3.12 -28.49
C TYR A 459 8.63 2.64 -29.30
N LYS A 460 8.84 1.33 -29.32
CA LYS A 460 9.85 0.69 -30.15
C LYS A 460 9.26 0.34 -31.51
N ASN A 461 9.89 0.86 -32.56
CA ASN A 461 9.56 0.49 -33.93
C ASN A 461 9.81 -1.01 -34.15
N TRP A 462 8.98 -1.60 -35.00
CA TRP A 462 9.10 -3.01 -35.39
C TRP A 462 10.46 -3.30 -36.03
N THR A 463 11.21 -4.21 -35.43
CA THR A 463 12.50 -4.70 -35.90
C THR A 463 12.47 -6.19 -36.10
N THR A 464 13.00 -6.68 -37.21
CA THR A 464 13.05 -8.12 -37.50
C THR A 464 13.93 -8.86 -36.51
N ALA A 465 13.45 -10.01 -36.02
CA ALA A 465 14.19 -10.95 -35.20
C ALA A 465 13.92 -12.39 -35.66
N GLN A 466 14.85 -13.29 -35.35
CA GLN A 466 14.72 -14.71 -35.64
C GLN A 466 14.22 -15.43 -34.39
N HIS A 467 12.99 -15.93 -34.44
CA HIS A 467 12.41 -16.77 -33.39
C HIS A 467 12.71 -18.26 -33.66
N PRO A 468 13.01 -19.08 -32.64
CA PRO A 468 13.28 -20.50 -32.80
C PRO A 468 12.11 -21.27 -33.43
N ASP A 469 10.89 -21.11 -32.93
CA ASP A 469 9.71 -21.86 -33.40
C ASP A 469 8.92 -21.13 -34.49
N LEU A 470 8.78 -19.81 -34.38
CA LEU A 470 7.97 -19.01 -35.29
C LEU A 470 8.72 -18.60 -36.57
N GLY A 471 10.05 -18.74 -36.65
CA GLY A 471 10.81 -18.24 -37.77
C GLY A 471 11.02 -16.73 -37.71
N GLU A 472 10.96 -16.04 -38.84
CA GLU A 472 11.09 -14.58 -38.87
C GLU A 472 9.86 -13.90 -38.23
N VAL A 473 10.11 -13.03 -37.25
CA VAL A 473 9.10 -12.19 -36.57
C VAL A 473 9.59 -10.74 -36.51
N GLU A 474 8.70 -9.82 -36.15
CA GLU A 474 9.08 -8.43 -35.83
C GLU A 474 8.78 -8.14 -34.35
N LEU A 475 9.72 -7.49 -33.65
CA LEU A 475 9.64 -7.09 -32.25
C LEU A 475 9.37 -5.59 -32.14
N GLY A 476 8.43 -5.18 -31.28
CA GLY A 476 8.05 -3.77 -31.15
C GLY A 476 6.94 -3.55 -30.13
N GLY A 477 6.48 -2.30 -30.03
CA GLY A 477 5.41 -1.93 -29.10
C GLY A 477 5.80 -0.84 -28.10
N TYR A 478 4.86 -0.52 -27.21
CA TYR A 478 5.09 0.44 -26.13
C TYR A 478 6.15 -0.06 -25.13
N ASP A 479 6.81 0.88 -24.46
CA ASP A 479 7.59 0.62 -23.25
C ASP A 479 6.63 0.09 -22.17
N PRO A 480 6.71 -1.21 -21.82
CA PRO A 480 5.79 -1.81 -20.88
C PRO A 480 5.97 -1.22 -19.49
N LYS A 481 7.16 -0.70 -19.18
CA LYS A 481 7.57 -0.41 -17.81
C LYS A 481 7.48 1.06 -17.46
N PHE A 482 8.14 1.89 -18.27
CA PHE A 482 8.28 3.33 -18.06
C PHE A 482 7.44 4.17 -19.02
N PHE A 483 6.38 3.56 -19.58
CA PHE A 483 5.30 4.31 -20.21
C PHE A 483 3.93 3.66 -20.04
N ALA A 484 3.78 2.37 -20.35
CA ALA A 484 2.48 1.71 -20.29
C ALA A 484 2.00 1.56 -18.83
N GLN A 485 2.83 0.97 -17.97
CA GLN A 485 2.49 0.72 -16.56
C GLN A 485 2.85 1.87 -15.62
N ASN A 486 3.96 2.56 -15.86
CA ASN A 486 4.39 3.73 -15.08
C ASN A 486 4.78 4.87 -16.00
N GLY A 487 4.59 6.11 -15.56
CA GLY A 487 4.92 7.28 -16.38
C GLY A 487 6.41 7.43 -16.64
N PRO A 488 6.82 8.09 -17.73
CA PRO A 488 8.19 8.51 -17.89
C PRO A 488 8.66 9.36 -16.69
N PRO A 489 9.95 9.31 -16.28
CA PRO A 489 10.43 10.05 -15.12
C PRO A 489 10.17 11.57 -15.17
N GLU A 490 10.00 12.14 -16.36
CA GLU A 490 9.67 13.54 -16.59
C GLU A 490 8.31 13.97 -16.00
N VAL A 491 7.37 13.03 -15.85
CA VAL A 491 6.02 13.28 -15.30
C VAL A 491 5.83 12.67 -13.90
N LEU A 492 6.78 11.88 -13.42
CA LEU A 492 6.69 11.11 -12.18
C LEU A 492 6.33 11.98 -10.97
N GLU A 493 7.07 13.07 -10.74
CA GLU A 493 6.84 13.95 -9.58
C GLU A 493 5.39 14.44 -9.50
N LYS A 494 4.77 14.83 -10.63
CA LYS A 494 3.38 15.29 -10.68
C LYS A 494 2.45 14.22 -10.10
N TRP A 495 2.58 12.99 -10.57
CA TRP A 495 1.73 11.87 -10.17
C TRP A 495 1.97 11.46 -8.73
N ALA A 496 3.22 11.24 -8.34
CA ALA A 496 3.61 10.86 -6.99
C ALA A 496 3.18 11.90 -5.94
N ARG A 497 3.45 13.19 -6.22
CA ARG A 497 3.08 14.30 -5.35
C ARG A 497 1.57 14.45 -5.22
N ASN A 498 0.83 14.47 -6.33
CA ASN A 498 -0.61 14.70 -6.28
C ASN A 498 -1.30 13.63 -5.43
N GLN A 499 -0.92 12.37 -5.59
CA GLN A 499 -1.41 11.27 -4.76
C GLN A 499 -0.97 11.38 -3.30
N ALA A 500 0.31 11.69 -3.05
CA ALA A 500 0.84 11.90 -1.70
C ALA A 500 0.08 13.02 -0.96
N MET A 501 -0.34 14.03 -1.70
CA MET A 501 -1.10 15.14 -1.17
C MET A 501 -2.56 14.79 -0.84
N PHE A 502 -3.18 13.86 -1.56
CA PHE A 502 -4.46 13.28 -1.15
C PHE A 502 -4.32 12.45 0.14
N ASN A 503 -3.25 11.65 0.26
CA ASN A 503 -2.95 10.93 1.49
C ASN A 503 -2.70 11.90 2.67
N LEU A 504 -2.07 13.05 2.44
CA LEU A 504 -1.94 14.10 3.45
C LEU A 504 -3.31 14.66 3.88
N ASP A 505 -4.24 14.87 2.93
CA ASP A 505 -5.60 15.31 3.24
C ASP A 505 -6.36 14.28 4.11
N LEU A 506 -6.22 12.98 3.80
CA LEU A 506 -6.76 11.90 4.65
C LEU A 506 -6.18 11.94 6.07
N ALA A 507 -4.87 12.15 6.20
CA ALA A 507 -4.19 12.26 7.49
C ALA A 507 -4.63 13.49 8.30
N LEU A 508 -4.84 14.64 7.63
CA LEU A 508 -5.33 15.86 8.26
C LEU A 508 -6.78 15.74 8.75
N ALA A 509 -7.57 14.84 8.15
CA ALA A 509 -8.95 14.59 8.54
C ALA A 509 -9.09 13.71 9.80
N LEU A 510 -8.00 13.09 10.28
CA LEU A 510 -8.01 12.24 11.47
C LEU A 510 -8.63 12.93 12.69
N PRO A 511 -9.22 12.17 13.63
CA PRO A 511 -9.76 12.72 14.87
C PRO A 511 -8.74 13.58 15.63
N GLU A 512 -9.21 14.57 16.38
CA GLU A 512 -8.35 15.42 17.23
C GLU A 512 -9.04 15.69 18.55
N VAL A 513 -8.81 14.83 19.53
CA VAL A 513 -9.52 14.89 20.82
C VAL A 513 -8.80 15.76 21.84
N SER A 514 -9.57 16.52 22.63
CA SER A 514 -9.05 17.32 23.74
C SER A 514 -10.09 17.48 24.85
N ILE A 515 -9.61 17.66 26.09
CA ILE A 515 -10.46 18.06 27.24
C ILE A 515 -10.51 19.59 27.28
N THR A 516 -11.60 20.17 26.74
CA THR A 516 -11.75 21.62 26.60
C THR A 516 -12.14 22.30 27.91
N GLU A 517 -12.98 21.66 28.72
CA GLU A 517 -13.43 22.18 30.01
C GLU A 517 -13.38 21.10 31.08
N LEU A 518 -13.03 21.50 32.30
CA LEU A 518 -12.98 20.64 33.47
C LEU A 518 -13.47 21.43 34.68
N SER A 519 -14.63 21.07 35.23
CA SER A 519 -15.25 21.78 36.35
C SER A 519 -15.71 20.83 37.45
N VAL A 520 -15.75 21.33 38.68
CA VAL A 520 -16.13 20.58 39.87
C VAL A 520 -17.32 21.30 40.50
N VAL A 521 -18.41 20.57 40.71
CA VAL A 521 -19.58 21.08 41.43
C VAL A 521 -19.91 20.18 42.62
N LYS A 522 -20.45 20.73 43.69
CA LYS A 522 -20.94 19.92 44.82
C LYS A 522 -22.09 19.05 44.35
N ALA A 523 -22.07 17.77 44.70
CA ALA A 523 -23.14 16.87 44.30
C ALA A 523 -24.43 17.29 45.01
N THR A 524 -25.52 17.45 44.24
CA THR A 524 -26.83 17.71 44.83
C THR A 524 -27.34 16.45 45.53
N SER A 525 -27.77 16.59 46.78
CA SER A 525 -28.43 15.51 47.51
C SER A 525 -29.73 15.14 46.78
N ARG A 526 -30.04 13.83 46.68
CA ARG A 526 -31.39 13.40 46.27
C ARG A 526 -32.38 13.97 47.29
N ARG A 527 -33.59 14.39 46.84
CA ARG A 527 -34.63 14.91 47.75
C ARG A 527 -34.79 13.97 48.96
N GLY A 528 -34.52 14.50 50.16
CA GLY A 528 -34.63 13.77 51.43
C GLY A 528 -33.35 13.10 51.96
N ALA A 529 -32.20 13.19 51.27
CA ALA A 529 -30.92 12.69 51.77
C ALA A 529 -30.10 13.80 52.50
N PRO A 530 -29.33 13.47 53.55
CA PRO A 530 -28.39 14.40 54.17
C PRO A 530 -27.42 15.00 53.14
N ASN A 531 -27.03 16.26 53.32
CA ASN A 531 -25.99 16.88 52.48
C ASN A 531 -24.65 16.16 52.70
N ASP A 532 -24.17 15.46 51.68
CA ASP A 532 -22.84 14.84 51.66
C ASP A 532 -21.82 15.83 51.12
N SER A 533 -21.16 16.57 52.01
CA SER A 533 -20.11 17.52 51.62
C SER A 533 -18.88 16.83 51.00
N ALA A 534 -18.69 15.52 51.21
CA ALA A 534 -17.55 14.80 50.66
C ALA A 534 -17.72 14.46 49.18
N THR A 535 -18.95 14.44 48.65
CA THR A 535 -19.23 14.01 47.27
C THR A 535 -19.34 15.19 46.31
N HIS A 536 -18.58 15.11 45.23
CA HIS A 536 -18.46 16.10 44.17
C HIS A 536 -18.77 15.48 42.81
N GLU A 537 -19.28 16.29 41.89
CA GLU A 537 -19.43 15.96 40.47
C GLU A 537 -18.32 16.65 39.69
N VAL A 538 -17.45 15.84 39.08
CA VAL A 538 -16.44 16.30 38.12
C VAL A 538 -17.08 16.24 36.74
N ARG A 539 -17.22 17.40 36.11
CA ARG A 539 -17.73 17.55 34.74
C ARG A 539 -16.56 17.73 33.79
N VAL A 540 -16.49 16.85 32.80
CA VAL A 540 -15.40 16.78 31.83
C VAL A 540 -16.00 17.01 30.46
N THR A 541 -15.68 18.14 29.83
CA THR A 541 -16.09 18.43 28.46
C THR A 541 -14.96 18.05 27.53
N VAL A 542 -15.28 17.16 26.59
CA VAL A 542 -14.37 16.65 25.57
C VAL A 542 -14.87 17.04 24.19
N ARG A 543 -13.92 17.39 23.32
CA ARG A 543 -14.19 17.78 21.94
C ARG A 543 -13.32 16.99 20.98
N ASN A 544 -13.91 16.47 19.91
CA ASN A 544 -13.19 16.03 18.72
C ASN A 544 -13.17 17.18 17.71
N ALA A 545 -12.03 17.84 17.53
CA ALA A 545 -11.86 18.91 16.56
C ALA A 545 -11.56 18.40 15.14
N GLY A 546 -11.29 17.10 14.98
CA GLY A 546 -11.05 16.46 13.69
C GLY A 546 -12.33 16.29 12.87
N TYR A 547 -12.17 16.04 11.57
CA TYR A 547 -13.28 15.79 10.66
C TYR A 547 -13.86 14.38 10.82
N LEU A 548 -12.99 13.39 10.99
CA LEU A 548 -13.40 12.00 11.19
C LEU A 548 -13.94 11.77 12.60
N PRO A 549 -14.94 10.88 12.73
CA PRO A 549 -15.36 10.41 14.04
C PRO A 549 -14.26 9.57 14.68
N THR A 550 -14.31 9.47 16.00
CA THR A 550 -13.47 8.55 16.80
C THR A 550 -13.73 7.08 16.48
N ALA A 551 -14.85 6.75 15.84
CA ALA A 551 -15.14 5.42 15.34
C ALA A 551 -16.18 5.48 14.20
N LEU A 552 -15.86 4.84 13.07
CA LEU A 552 -16.85 4.51 12.05
C LEU A 552 -17.90 3.55 12.60
N ASP A 553 -19.10 3.54 12.03
CA ASP A 553 -20.14 2.60 12.44
C ASP A 553 -19.74 1.15 12.14
N GLN A 554 -19.05 0.92 11.02
CA GLN A 554 -18.48 -0.40 10.72
C GLN A 554 -17.46 -0.84 11.77
N ALA A 555 -16.59 0.05 12.25
CA ALA A 555 -15.64 -0.27 13.32
C ALA A 555 -16.34 -0.70 14.62
N LYS A 556 -17.46 -0.04 14.97
CA LYS A 556 -18.30 -0.39 16.13
C LYS A 556 -18.99 -1.74 15.93
N ARG A 557 -19.39 -2.06 14.69
CA ARG A 557 -20.07 -3.32 14.33
C ARG A 557 -19.16 -4.53 14.51
N VAL A 558 -17.89 -4.40 14.13
CA VAL A 558 -16.88 -5.49 14.19
C VAL A 558 -16.08 -5.52 15.48
N LYS A 559 -16.30 -4.57 16.40
CA LYS A 559 -15.67 -4.52 17.74
C LYS A 559 -14.14 -4.39 17.70
N ILE A 560 -13.59 -3.81 16.64
CA ILE A 560 -12.16 -3.47 16.54
C ILE A 560 -11.82 -2.23 17.41
N VAL A 561 -12.83 -1.41 17.71
CA VAL A 561 -12.72 -0.25 18.62
C VAL A 561 -13.57 -0.46 19.86
N ARG A 562 -13.06 0.04 21.00
CA ARG A 562 -13.84 0.18 22.23
C ARG A 562 -14.56 1.54 22.25
N PRO A 563 -15.66 1.67 23.00
CA PRO A 563 -16.25 2.97 23.31
C PRO A 563 -15.21 3.93 23.91
N ASP A 564 -15.36 5.20 23.57
CA ASP A 564 -14.59 6.27 24.20
C ASP A 564 -14.95 6.36 25.67
N ALA A 565 -13.94 6.62 26.51
CA ALA A 565 -14.11 6.65 27.95
C ALA A 565 -13.40 7.85 28.58
N VAL A 566 -14.09 8.47 29.54
CA VAL A 566 -13.48 9.38 30.50
C VAL A 566 -13.21 8.61 31.78
N THR A 567 -11.96 8.57 32.21
CA THR A 567 -11.54 7.94 33.44
C THR A 567 -11.00 8.99 34.40
N ILE A 568 -11.34 8.85 35.67
CA ILE A 568 -10.81 9.69 36.75
C ILE A 568 -10.00 8.75 37.65
N ALA A 569 -8.75 9.08 37.89
CA ALA A 569 -7.86 8.31 38.75
C ALA A 569 -7.44 9.16 39.95
N ALA A 570 -7.63 8.62 41.16
CA ALA A 570 -7.12 9.21 42.37
C ALA A 570 -5.63 8.85 42.56
N PRO A 571 -4.83 9.67 43.28
CA PRO A 571 -3.47 9.32 43.62
C PRO A 571 -3.42 8.00 44.41
N ARG A 572 -2.41 7.16 44.13
CA ARG A 572 -2.20 5.92 44.88
C ARG A 572 -2.07 6.21 46.37
N GLY A 573 -2.82 5.47 47.20
CA GLY A 573 -2.82 5.65 48.66
C GLY A 573 -3.75 6.75 49.19
N SER A 574 -4.43 7.51 48.32
CA SER A 574 -5.43 8.48 48.75
C SER A 574 -6.71 7.81 49.27
N SER A 575 -7.41 8.50 50.18
CA SER A 575 -8.72 8.09 50.70
C SER A 575 -9.87 8.32 49.71
N ALA A 576 -9.60 9.02 48.61
CA ALA A 576 -10.57 9.43 47.62
C ALA A 576 -11.14 8.24 46.82
N ARG A 577 -12.42 8.32 46.48
CA ARG A 577 -13.12 7.26 45.71
C ARG A 577 -13.82 7.84 44.49
N VAL A 578 -13.69 7.18 43.35
CA VAL A 578 -14.53 7.44 42.17
C VAL A 578 -15.78 6.59 42.28
N LEU A 579 -16.95 7.21 42.07
CA LEU A 579 -18.25 6.59 42.31
C LEU A 579 -18.97 6.33 40.98
N GLY A 580 -19.22 5.06 40.67
CA GLY A 580 -19.90 4.63 39.44
C GLY A 580 -18.96 4.50 38.24
N LEU A 581 -19.52 4.09 37.11
CA LEU A 581 -18.83 4.04 35.82
C LEU A 581 -19.14 5.30 35.01
N ALA A 582 -18.18 5.75 34.21
CA ALA A 582 -18.43 6.79 33.22
C ALA A 582 -19.30 6.23 32.08
N PRO A 583 -20.16 7.05 31.47
CA PRO A 583 -20.87 6.65 30.26
C PRO A 583 -19.86 6.35 29.15
N GLU A 584 -20.14 5.29 28.41
CA GLU A 584 -19.46 4.92 27.16
C GLU A 584 -20.14 5.65 26.00
N PHE A 585 -19.34 6.21 25.09
CA PHE A 585 -19.84 6.96 23.93
C PHE A 585 -18.85 6.89 22.77
N HIS A 586 -19.19 7.54 21.65
CA HIS A 586 -18.26 7.81 20.56
C HIS A 586 -18.48 9.24 20.10
N LEU A 587 -17.41 9.98 19.82
CA LEU A 587 -17.51 11.34 19.29
C LEU A 587 -17.50 11.35 17.76
N ALA A 588 -18.49 12.02 17.16
CA ALA A 588 -18.46 12.42 15.76
C ALA A 588 -17.40 13.51 15.50
N GLY A 589 -17.11 13.78 14.22
CA GLY A 589 -16.27 14.91 13.83
C GLY A 589 -16.87 16.25 14.26
N GLY A 590 -16.08 17.11 14.87
CA GLY A 590 -16.52 18.41 15.39
C GLY A 590 -17.37 18.36 16.67
N GLU A 591 -17.73 17.17 17.18
CA GLU A 591 -18.63 17.01 18.31
C GLU A 591 -17.98 17.44 19.64
N THR A 592 -18.80 17.97 20.54
CA THR A 592 -18.45 18.26 21.94
C THR A 592 -19.46 17.61 22.88
N THR A 593 -18.98 16.90 23.89
CA THR A 593 -19.82 16.20 24.87
C THR A 593 -19.28 16.44 26.27
N THR A 594 -20.20 16.59 27.24
CA THR A 594 -19.84 16.70 28.66
C THR A 594 -20.23 15.43 29.40
N VAL A 595 -19.24 14.80 30.03
CA VAL A 595 -19.41 13.64 30.89
C VAL A 595 -19.34 14.10 32.35
N THR A 596 -20.24 13.59 33.19
CA THR A 596 -20.21 13.86 34.63
C THR A 596 -19.90 12.58 35.39
N GLN A 597 -18.87 12.61 36.23
CA GLN A 597 -18.50 11.52 37.11
C GLN A 597 -18.48 12.00 38.56
N ARG A 598 -19.02 11.19 39.48
CA ARG A 598 -18.98 11.51 40.90
C ARG A 598 -17.68 11.02 41.54
N VAL A 599 -17.12 11.85 42.42
CA VAL A 599 -15.98 11.50 43.27
C VAL A 599 -16.30 11.84 44.71
N ARG A 600 -15.77 11.08 45.65
CA ARG A 600 -15.85 11.34 47.08
C ARG A 600 -14.46 11.61 47.61
N VAL A 601 -14.29 12.77 48.24
CA VAL A 601 -13.02 13.21 48.86
C VAL A 601 -13.24 13.53 50.32
N THR A 602 -12.31 13.13 51.18
CA THR A 602 -12.30 13.55 52.59
C THR A 602 -11.24 14.61 52.88
N GLU A 603 -10.33 14.82 51.93
CA GLU A 603 -9.25 15.82 51.94
C GLU A 603 -9.05 16.36 50.52
N ALA A 604 -8.44 17.52 50.39
CA ALA A 604 -8.18 18.11 49.08
C ALA A 604 -7.28 17.17 48.24
N THR A 605 -7.81 16.66 47.14
CA THR A 605 -7.18 15.64 46.31
C THR A 605 -7.10 16.11 44.86
N THR A 606 -5.94 15.93 44.22
CA THR A 606 -5.77 16.14 42.77
C THR A 606 -5.98 14.82 42.05
N PHE A 607 -6.97 14.76 41.16
CA PHE A 607 -7.24 13.61 40.31
C PHE A 607 -6.66 13.82 38.91
N THR A 608 -6.20 12.73 38.30
CA THR A 608 -5.90 12.70 36.87
C THR A 608 -7.18 12.32 36.12
N VAL A 609 -7.60 13.19 35.20
CA VAL A 609 -8.73 12.95 34.29
C VAL A 609 -8.17 12.62 32.92
N ARG A 610 -8.50 11.44 32.42
CA ARG A 610 -8.03 10.94 31.13
C ARG A 610 -9.21 10.60 30.23
N PHE A 611 -9.26 11.22 29.06
CA PHE A 611 -10.06 10.74 27.94
C PHE A 611 -9.23 9.73 27.13
N SER A 612 -9.86 8.65 26.70
CA SER A 612 -9.21 7.63 25.85
C SER A 612 -10.17 7.13 24.79
N SER A 613 -9.69 7.13 23.55
CA SER A 613 -10.37 6.61 22.37
C SER A 613 -9.40 5.75 21.56
N THR A 614 -9.88 4.62 21.04
CA THR A 614 -9.04 3.70 20.25
C THR A 614 -8.40 4.41 19.06
N ARG A 615 -9.16 5.25 18.36
CA ARG A 615 -8.73 6.00 17.17
C ARG A 615 -8.69 7.51 17.38
N GLY A 616 -9.40 8.02 18.39
CA GLY A 616 -9.32 9.42 18.80
C GLY A 616 -8.04 9.78 19.54
N GLY A 617 -7.31 8.79 20.07
CA GLY A 617 -6.14 9.01 20.90
C GLY A 617 -6.52 9.34 22.34
N VAL A 618 -5.61 10.02 23.05
CA VAL A 618 -5.71 10.24 24.49
C VAL A 618 -5.53 11.71 24.84
N ALA A 619 -6.23 12.19 25.87
CA ALA A 619 -6.06 13.53 26.42
C ALA A 619 -6.12 13.46 27.95
N GLU A 620 -5.23 14.20 28.62
CA GLU A 620 -5.13 14.19 30.08
C GLU A 620 -5.09 15.60 30.67
N ARG A 621 -5.79 15.79 31.79
CA ARG A 621 -5.75 17.01 32.61
C ARG A 621 -5.88 16.64 34.08
N GLU A 622 -5.36 17.48 34.96
CA GLU A 622 -5.56 17.33 36.40
C GLU A 622 -6.69 18.22 36.91
N VAL A 623 -7.41 17.73 37.92
CA VAL A 623 -8.43 18.51 38.64
C VAL A 623 -8.27 18.36 40.14
N ARG A 624 -8.23 19.48 40.85
CA ARG A 624 -8.21 19.50 42.31
C ARG A 624 -9.63 19.59 42.84
N VAL A 625 -10.00 18.68 43.73
CA VAL A 625 -11.30 18.64 44.40
C VAL A 625 -11.06 18.78 45.90
N ALA A 626 -11.78 19.70 46.55
CA ALA A 626 -11.71 19.91 47.98
C ALA A 626 -13.11 19.70 48.61
N PRO A 627 -13.21 19.17 49.85
CA PRO A 627 -14.48 18.98 50.57
C PRO A 627 -15.37 20.24 50.70
#